data_AF-A0AA37ALY3-F1
#
_entry.id   AF-A0AA37ALY3-F1
#
_cell.length_a   1.000
_cell.length_b   1.000
_cell.length_c   1.000
_cell.angle_alpha   90.00
_cell.angle_beta   90.00
_cell.angle_gamma   90.00
#
_symmetry.space_group_name_H-M   'P 1'
#
loop_
_entity.id
_entity.type
_entity.pdbx_description
1 polymer ?
#
loop_
_entity_poly.entity_id
_entity_poly.type
_entity_poly.pdbx_seq_one_letter_code
_entity_poly.pdbx_strand_id
1 'polypeptide(L)'
;MKPSYEELEQKLIESERYGRQTDITIDNLEMKLAQMAAENAGLKSSVAEVRRQAFNARRNSHNCGPFQYSDLCDSIIDETKVETPATDAFLAEVRAAAVDEVCLKISNAIINCYQDEMVGLDEAATICGEFAAQLRKEDAQ
;
A
#
# COMPACT_ATOMS: atom_id res chain seq x y z
N MET A 1 -13.38 -39.67 -21.90
CA MET A 1 -12.28 -39.69 -22.89
C MET A 1 -10.98 -39.42 -22.14
N LYS A 2 -9.88 -40.13 -22.41
CA LYS A 2 -8.59 -39.80 -21.79
C LYS A 2 -8.00 -38.58 -22.54
N PRO A 3 -7.34 -37.64 -21.84
CA PRO A 3 -6.72 -36.48 -22.50
C PRO A 3 -5.68 -36.92 -23.53
N SER A 4 -5.56 -36.15 -24.61
CA SER A 4 -4.47 -36.36 -25.58
C SER A 4 -3.13 -35.90 -24.99
N TYR A 5 -2.03 -36.33 -25.61
CA TYR A 5 -0.69 -35.87 -25.21
C TYR A 5 -0.52 -34.36 -25.37
N GLU A 6 -1.06 -33.78 -26.45
CA GLU A 6 -1.04 -32.33 -26.70
C GLU A 6 -1.83 -31.54 -25.64
N GLU A 7 -2.98 -32.06 -25.20
CA GLU A 7 -3.76 -31.45 -24.11
C GLU A 7 -3.02 -31.48 -22.77
N LEU A 8 -2.20 -32.51 -22.53
CA LEU A 8 -1.37 -32.61 -21.33
C LEU A 8 -0.18 -31.63 -21.39
N GLU A 9 0.46 -31.47 -22.54
CA GLU A 9 1.53 -30.48 -22.74
C GLU A 9 1.01 -29.05 -22.55
N GLN A 10 -0.16 -28.73 -23.12
CA GLN A 10 -0.78 -27.41 -22.92
C GLN A 10 -1.07 -27.13 -21.44
N LYS A 11 -1.65 -28.10 -20.72
CA LYS A 11 -1.90 -27.97 -19.28
C LYS A 11 -0.64 -27.79 -18.47
N LEU A 12 0.45 -28.47 -18.85
CA LEU A 12 1.75 -28.29 -18.19
C LEU A 12 2.27 -26.87 -18.39
N ILE A 13 2.24 -26.35 -19.62
CA ILE A 13 2.67 -24.98 -19.96
C ILE A 13 1.86 -23.95 -19.17
N GLU A 14 0.54 -24.10 -19.11
CA GLU A 14 -0.34 -23.21 -18.33
C GLU A 14 -0.03 -23.28 -16.83
N SER A 15 0.19 -24.49 -16.30
CA SER A 15 0.56 -24.68 -14.90
C SER A 15 1.90 -24.03 -14.57
N GLU A 16 2.89 -24.15 -15.44
CA GLU A 16 4.20 -23.49 -15.27
C GLU A 16 4.08 -21.97 -15.32
N ARG A 17 3.26 -21.45 -16.24
CA ARG A 17 2.98 -20.01 -16.34
C ARG A 17 2.30 -19.50 -15.09
N TYR A 18 1.31 -20.23 -14.58
CA TYR A 18 0.63 -19.90 -13.33
C TYR A 18 1.61 -19.91 -12.15
N GLY A 19 2.47 -20.92 -12.06
CA GLY A 19 3.53 -21.01 -11.05
C GLY A 19 4.45 -19.78 -11.05
N ARG A 20 4.97 -19.39 -12.23
CA ARG A 20 5.80 -18.19 -12.36
C ARG A 20 5.05 -16.92 -11.94
N GLN A 21 3.77 -16.81 -12.29
CA GLN A 21 2.96 -15.65 -11.91
C GLN A 21 2.71 -15.59 -10.40
N THR A 22 2.48 -16.73 -9.75
CA THR A 22 2.35 -16.79 -8.29
C THR A 22 3.64 -16.43 -7.60
N ASP A 23 4.79 -16.90 -8.10
CA ASP A 23 6.11 -16.59 -7.51
C ASP A 23 6.38 -15.08 -7.54
N ILE A 24 6.16 -14.44 -8.70
CA ILE A 24 6.29 -12.97 -8.84
C ILE A 24 5.36 -12.24 -7.86
N THR A 25 4.15 -12.76 -7.66
CA THR A 25 3.18 -12.13 -6.75
C THR A 25 3.62 -12.26 -5.29
N ILE A 26 4.15 -13.42 -4.90
CA ILE A 26 4.70 -13.65 -3.56
C ILE A 26 5.88 -12.72 -3.31
N ASP A 27 6.85 -12.66 -4.22
CA ASP A 27 8.03 -11.79 -4.10
C ASP A 27 7.62 -10.33 -3.91
N ASN A 28 6.64 -9.85 -4.69
CA ASN A 28 6.13 -8.49 -4.57
C ASN A 28 5.47 -8.21 -3.20
N LEU A 29 4.71 -9.17 -2.67
CA LEU A 29 4.08 -9.05 -1.35
C LEU A 29 5.13 -9.08 -0.23
N GLU A 30 6.11 -9.96 -0.33
CA GLU A 30 7.21 -10.05 0.65
C GLU A 30 8.03 -8.75 0.69
N MET A 31 8.32 -8.15 -0.48
CA MET A 31 8.98 -6.84 -0.55
C MET A 31 8.16 -5.73 0.14
N LYS A 32 6.86 -5.62 -0.15
CA LYS A 32 5.98 -4.62 0.47
C LYS A 32 5.92 -4.83 2.00
N LEU A 33 5.78 -6.07 2.45
CA LEU A 33 5.78 -6.41 3.88
C LEU A 33 7.10 -6.06 4.57
N ALA A 34 8.24 -6.32 3.93
CA ALA A 34 9.55 -5.98 4.47
C ALA A 34 9.72 -4.46 4.65
N GLN A 35 9.26 -3.66 3.67
CA GLN A 35 9.29 -2.19 3.75
C GLN A 35 8.42 -1.66 4.91
N MET A 36 7.18 -2.13 5.02
CA MET A 36 6.28 -1.75 6.11
C MET A 36 6.79 -2.23 7.48
N ALA A 37 7.44 -3.39 7.55
CA ALA A 37 8.04 -3.89 8.79
C ALA A 37 9.23 -3.03 9.23
N ALA A 38 10.07 -2.58 8.29
CA ALA A 38 11.18 -1.67 8.57
C ALA A 38 10.67 -0.31 9.07
N GLU A 39 9.64 0.25 8.42
CA GLU A 39 8.99 1.49 8.86
C GLU A 39 8.40 1.35 10.27
N ASN A 40 7.69 0.25 10.55
CA ASN A 40 7.16 -0.05 11.89
C ASN A 40 8.25 -0.18 12.96
N ALA A 41 9.40 -0.76 12.60
CA ALA A 41 10.55 -0.83 13.51
C ALA A 41 11.10 0.57 13.81
N GLY A 42 11.19 1.44 12.79
CA GLY A 42 11.55 2.86 12.93
C GLY A 42 10.60 3.59 13.87
N LEU A 43 9.29 3.50 13.63
CA LEU A 43 8.25 4.11 14.49
C LEU A 43 8.36 3.65 15.95
N LYS A 44 8.55 2.35 16.19
CA LYS A 44 8.74 1.82 17.55
C LYS A 44 10.00 2.38 18.22
N SER A 45 11.07 2.58 17.46
CA SER A 45 12.31 3.19 17.95
C SER A 45 12.09 4.65 18.33
N SER A 46 11.45 5.45 17.47
CA SER A 46 11.14 6.85 17.76
C SER A 46 10.26 6.99 19.00
N VAL A 47 9.25 6.13 19.16
CA VAL A 47 8.40 6.12 20.37
C VAL A 47 9.21 5.78 21.63
N ALA A 48 10.14 4.83 21.54
CA ALA A 48 11.02 4.48 22.66
C ALA A 48 11.94 5.65 23.05
N GLU A 49 12.45 6.39 22.06
CA GLU A 49 13.32 7.54 22.25
C GLU A 49 12.57 8.72 22.88
N VAL A 50 11.39 9.07 22.38
CA VAL A 50 10.50 10.08 23.00
C VAL A 50 10.21 9.74 24.46
N ARG A 51 9.92 8.47 24.75
CA ARG A 51 9.68 8.00 26.12
C ARG A 51 10.92 8.17 27.00
N ARG A 52 12.12 7.91 26.47
CA ARG A 52 13.40 8.09 27.16
C ARG A 52 13.65 9.57 27.46
N GLN A 53 13.46 10.46 26.48
CA GLN A 53 13.63 11.90 26.62
C GLN A 53 12.68 12.47 27.68
N ALA A 54 11.39 12.13 27.62
CA ALA A 54 10.40 12.55 28.61
C ALA A 54 10.76 12.12 30.03
N PHE A 55 11.29 10.90 30.20
CA PHE A 55 11.74 10.41 31.52
C PHE A 55 13.00 11.14 32.03
N ASN A 56 13.98 11.39 31.16
CA ASN A 56 15.20 12.12 31.51
C ASN A 56 14.93 13.59 31.86
N ALA A 57 14.03 14.24 31.12
CA ALA A 57 13.59 15.61 31.41
C ALA A 57 12.93 15.71 32.80
N ARG A 58 12.14 14.70 33.20
CA ARG A 58 11.54 14.60 34.55
C ARG A 58 12.59 14.48 35.66
N ARG A 59 13.73 13.85 35.41
CA ARG A 59 14.85 13.78 36.37
C ARG A 59 15.55 15.12 36.54
N ASN A 60 15.77 15.86 35.46
CA ASN A 60 16.45 17.15 35.49
C ASN A 60 15.61 18.28 36.11
N SER A 61 14.28 18.13 36.15
CA SER A 61 13.35 19.05 36.83
C SER A 61 13.59 19.19 38.34
N HIS A 62 14.27 18.24 38.99
CA HIS A 62 14.49 18.30 40.45
C HIS A 62 15.75 19.08 40.85
N ASN A 63 16.59 19.52 39.90
CA ASN A 63 17.88 20.16 40.20
C ASN A 63 18.17 21.51 39.50
N CYS A 64 17.30 22.00 38.62
CA CYS A 64 17.57 23.22 37.83
C CYS A 64 16.30 24.07 37.60
N GLY A 65 16.10 25.14 38.38
CA GLY A 65 15.22 26.28 38.05
C GLY A 65 13.77 25.95 37.63
N PRO A 66 12.98 26.95 37.20
CA PRO A 66 11.64 26.69 36.66
C PRO A 66 11.76 25.86 35.37
N PHE A 67 11.14 24.69 35.38
CA PHE A 67 11.02 23.77 34.25
C PHE A 67 10.49 24.51 33.00
N GLN A 68 11.34 24.71 31.99
CA GLN A 68 10.91 25.27 30.72
C GLN A 68 10.32 24.14 29.89
N TYR A 69 8.99 24.07 29.85
CA TYR A 69 8.23 23.13 29.01
C TYR A 69 8.61 23.20 27.51
N SER A 70 9.24 24.29 27.04
CA SER A 70 9.53 24.54 25.62
C SER A 70 10.50 23.53 24.99
N ASP A 71 11.60 23.18 25.66
CA ASP A 71 12.68 22.41 25.02
C ASP A 71 12.32 20.93 24.82
N LEU A 72 11.47 20.39 25.71
CA LEU A 72 10.89 19.06 25.55
C LEU A 72 9.80 19.06 24.46
N CYS A 73 9.07 20.17 24.29
CA CYS A 73 8.06 20.27 23.25
C CYS A 73 8.71 20.25 21.85
N ASP A 74 9.81 20.97 21.62
CA ASP A 74 10.45 21.02 20.29
C ASP A 74 11.04 19.66 19.86
N SER A 75 11.72 18.96 20.78
CA SER A 75 12.26 17.61 20.52
C SER A 75 11.15 16.59 20.22
N ILE A 76 10.06 16.60 20.99
CA ILE A 76 8.89 15.76 20.73
C ILE A 76 8.26 16.11 19.39
N ILE A 77 8.11 17.40 19.07
CA ILE A 77 7.52 17.85 17.80
C ILE A 77 8.31 17.29 16.63
N ASP A 78 9.64 17.40 16.64
CA ASP A 78 10.49 16.87 15.57
C ASP A 78 10.42 15.35 15.45
N GLU A 79 10.41 14.63 16.57
CA GLU A 79 10.35 13.17 16.58
C GLU A 79 8.97 12.61 16.23
N THR A 80 7.92 13.46 16.27
CA THR A 80 6.56 13.12 15.82
C THR A 80 6.28 13.45 14.35
N LYS A 81 7.17 14.16 13.65
CA LYS A 81 7.09 14.39 12.19
C LYS A 81 7.54 13.16 11.38
N VAL A 82 7.26 11.95 11.86
CA VAL A 82 7.63 10.74 11.14
C VAL A 82 6.67 10.55 9.97
N GLU A 83 7.23 10.45 8.78
CA GLU A 83 6.52 10.06 7.57
C GLU A 83 6.45 8.53 7.45
N THR A 84 5.40 8.03 6.80
CA THR A 84 5.14 6.59 6.63
C THR A 84 4.99 6.20 5.16
N PRO A 85 5.98 6.49 4.31
CA PRO A 85 5.87 6.34 2.86
C PRO A 85 5.55 4.91 2.41
N ALA A 86 6.00 3.88 3.13
CA ALA A 86 5.68 2.50 2.78
C ALA A 86 4.21 2.17 3.08
N THR A 87 3.69 2.66 4.21
CA THR A 87 2.27 2.54 4.54
C THR A 87 1.40 3.36 3.59
N ASP A 88 1.80 4.58 3.26
CA ASP A 88 1.06 5.47 2.36
C ASP A 88 0.98 4.86 0.94
N ALA A 89 2.11 4.39 0.40
CA ALA A 89 2.14 3.68 -0.88
C ALA A 89 1.28 2.40 -0.88
N PHE A 90 1.27 1.65 0.23
CA PHE A 90 0.41 0.48 0.38
C PHE A 90 -1.07 0.87 0.36
N LEU A 91 -1.46 1.93 1.07
CA LEU A 91 -2.84 2.44 1.09
C LEU A 91 -3.28 2.97 -0.28
N ALA A 92 -2.41 3.67 -1.01
CA ALA A 92 -2.62 4.07 -2.40
C ALA A 92 -2.96 2.87 -3.27
N GLU A 93 -2.15 1.81 -3.19
CA GLU A 93 -2.35 0.59 -3.97
C GLU A 93 -3.64 -0.14 -3.60
N VAL A 94 -3.98 -0.23 -2.30
CA VAL A 94 -5.25 -0.84 -1.86
C VAL A 94 -6.45 -0.04 -2.38
N ARG A 95 -6.38 1.29 -2.35
CA ARG A 95 -7.41 2.16 -2.91
C ARG A 95 -7.53 1.98 -4.43
N ALA A 96 -6.40 1.92 -5.14
CA ALA A 96 -6.37 1.69 -6.58
C ALA A 96 -6.94 0.30 -6.95
N ALA A 97 -6.60 -0.74 -6.20
CA ALA A 97 -7.12 -2.09 -6.43
C ALA A 97 -8.64 -2.19 -6.24
N ALA A 98 -9.21 -1.44 -5.29
CA ALA A 98 -10.66 -1.35 -5.13
C ALA A 98 -11.33 -0.70 -6.37
N VAL A 99 -10.69 0.33 -6.95
CA VAL A 99 -11.16 0.95 -8.19
C VAL A 99 -11.00 0.01 -9.39
N ASP A 100 -9.90 -0.74 -9.48
CA ASP A 100 -9.71 -1.76 -10.51
C ASP A 100 -10.82 -2.83 -10.46
N GLU A 101 -11.25 -3.24 -9.26
CA GLU A 101 -12.37 -4.19 -9.11
C GLU A 101 -13.68 -3.61 -9.68
N VAL A 102 -13.94 -2.32 -9.46
CA VAL A 102 -15.10 -1.63 -10.04
C VAL A 102 -14.96 -1.54 -11.57
N CYS A 103 -13.78 -1.17 -12.07
CA CYS A 103 -13.49 -1.12 -13.50
C CYS A 103 -13.74 -2.48 -14.17
N LEU A 104 -13.31 -3.58 -13.55
CA LEU A 104 -13.56 -4.93 -14.02
C LEU A 104 -15.05 -5.27 -14.06
N LYS A 105 -15.81 -4.87 -13.03
CA LYS A 105 -17.28 -5.08 -13.00
C LYS A 105 -17.99 -4.31 -14.10
N ILE A 106 -17.58 -3.07 -14.37
CA ILE A 106 -18.11 -2.26 -15.48
C ILE A 106 -17.77 -2.94 -16.81
N SER A 107 -16.52 -3.33 -17.00
CA SER A 107 -16.05 -4.01 -18.22
C SER A 107 -16.84 -5.29 -18.52
N ASN A 108 -17.15 -6.07 -17.49
CA ASN A 108 -17.98 -7.27 -17.62
C ASN A 108 -19.45 -6.95 -17.94
N ALA A 109 -19.97 -5.80 -17.52
CA ALA A 109 -21.32 -5.38 -17.81
C ALA A 109 -21.49 -4.93 -19.28
N ILE A 110 -20.48 -4.28 -19.87
CA ILE A 110 -20.49 -3.76 -21.26
C ILE A 110 -20.92 -4.83 -22.27
N ILE A 111 -20.46 -6.08 -22.09
CA ILE A 111 -20.72 -7.19 -23.01
C ILE A 111 -22.23 -7.48 -23.17
N ASN A 112 -23.05 -7.11 -22.18
CA ASN A 112 -24.48 -7.38 -22.16
C ASN A 112 -25.37 -6.18 -22.55
N CYS A 113 -24.77 -5.04 -22.93
CA CYS A 113 -25.49 -3.80 -23.20
C CYS A 113 -25.78 -3.58 -24.69
N TYR A 114 -26.79 -2.76 -24.98
CA TYR A 114 -27.04 -2.29 -26.35
C TYR A 114 -26.02 -1.20 -26.73
N GLN A 115 -25.80 -1.01 -28.04
CA GLN A 115 -24.73 -0.15 -28.59
C GLN A 115 -24.72 1.28 -28.04
N ASP A 116 -25.88 1.85 -27.76
CA ASP A 116 -26.07 3.19 -27.20
C ASP A 116 -25.68 3.29 -25.72
N GLU A 117 -25.82 2.22 -24.96
CA GLU A 117 -25.41 2.12 -23.55
C GLU A 117 -23.93 1.75 -23.40
N MET A 118 -23.34 1.06 -24.39
CA MET A 118 -21.93 0.65 -24.39
C MET A 118 -20.97 1.83 -24.32
N VAL A 119 -21.25 2.93 -25.03
CA VAL A 119 -20.37 4.11 -25.08
C VAL A 119 -20.19 4.74 -23.69
N GLY A 120 -21.28 4.87 -22.93
CA GLY A 120 -21.22 5.45 -21.58
C GLY A 120 -20.49 4.56 -20.57
N LEU A 121 -20.63 3.23 -20.70
CA LEU A 121 -19.93 2.28 -19.83
C LEU A 121 -18.45 2.13 -20.18
N ASP A 122 -18.07 2.23 -21.45
CA ASP A 122 -16.67 2.23 -21.90
C ASP A 122 -15.93 3.47 -21.39
N GLU A 123 -16.58 4.63 -21.44
CA GLU A 123 -16.08 5.86 -20.83
C GLU A 123 -15.93 5.71 -19.31
N ALA A 124 -16.92 5.09 -18.64
CA ALA A 124 -16.84 4.85 -17.20
C ALA A 124 -15.68 3.92 -16.82
N ALA A 125 -15.43 2.85 -17.60
CA ALA A 125 -14.28 1.97 -17.39
C ALA A 125 -12.94 2.72 -17.58
N THR A 126 -12.87 3.58 -18.59
CA THR A 126 -11.71 4.44 -18.86
C THR A 126 -11.44 5.38 -17.68
N ILE A 127 -12.46 6.08 -17.19
CA ILE A 127 -12.37 6.97 -16.02
C ILE A 127 -11.90 6.20 -14.79
N CYS A 128 -12.43 5.00 -14.53
CA CYS A 128 -11.98 4.18 -13.42
C CYS A 128 -10.50 3.80 -13.55
N GLY A 129 -10.05 3.41 -14.75
CA GLY A 129 -8.65 3.09 -15.01
C GLY A 129 -7.71 4.28 -14.78
N GLU A 130 -8.11 5.46 -15.25
CA GLU A 130 -7.36 6.71 -15.03
C GLU A 130 -7.30 7.10 -13.54
N PHE A 131 -8.43 7.01 -12.84
CA PHE A 131 -8.49 7.32 -11.42
C PHE A 131 -7.65 6.35 -10.58
N ALA A 132 -7.68 5.05 -10.88
CA ALA A 132 -6.80 4.07 -10.23
C ALA A 132 -5.32 4.39 -10.50
N ALA A 133 -4.97 4.87 -11.70
CA ALA A 133 -3.60 5.28 -12.02
C ALA A 133 -3.18 6.57 -11.30
N GLN A 134 -4.11 7.49 -11.04
CA GLN A 134 -3.87 8.71 -10.24
C GLN A 134 -3.61 8.36 -8.77
N LEU A 135 -4.43 7.49 -8.18
CA LEU A 135 -4.27 7.05 -6.79
C LEU A 135 -2.88 6.45 -6.53
N ARG A 136 -2.30 5.74 -7.51
CA ARG A 136 -0.94 5.18 -7.39
C ARG A 136 0.18 6.24 -7.47
N LYS A 137 -0.11 7.45 -7.94
CA LYS A 137 0.86 8.55 -8.11
C LYS A 137 0.78 9.60 -7.00
N GLU A 138 -0.38 9.79 -6.38
CA GLU A 138 -0.62 10.88 -5.42
C GLU A 138 0.06 10.68 -4.05
N ASP A 139 0.26 9.44 -3.60
CA ASP A 139 0.88 9.14 -2.29
C ASP A 139 2.43 9.07 -2.35
N ALA A 140 3.06 9.55 -3.42
CA ALA A 140 4.53 9.58 -3.58
C ALA A 140 5.17 10.97 -3.29
N GLN A 141 4.41 11.91 -2.72
CA GLN A 141 4.84 13.28 -2.38
C GLN A 141 4.99 13.52 -0.90
#